data_AF-A0A1B9F1X5-F1
#
_entry.id   AF-A0A1B9F1X5-F1
#
_cell.length_a   1.000
_cell.length_b   1.000
_cell.length_c   1.000
_cell.angle_alpha   90.00
_cell.angle_beta   90.00
_cell.angle_gamma   90.00
#
_symmetry.space_group_name_H-M   'P 1'
#
loop_
_entity.id
_entity.type
_entity.pdbx_description
1 polymer ?
#
loop_
_entity_poly.entity_id
_entity_poly.type
_entity_poly.pdbx_seq_one_letter_code
_entity_poly.pdbx_strand_id
1 'polypeptide(L)'
;MSTEAQSYPGESRTNNDRSPKTQSIEPVLIDTSEVATLLSMSTSWVYREASKLGLKGYKLGRGRNAKVLYKRAEVFKWLEQQKIH
;
A
#
# COMPACT_ATOMS: atom_id res chain seq x y z
N MET A 1 40.88 52.44 -14.56
CA MET A 1 39.49 52.20 -15.01
C MET A 1 38.98 51.03 -14.20
N SER A 2 38.26 51.31 -13.11
CA SER A 2 37.64 50.31 -12.25
C SER A 2 36.14 50.40 -12.48
N THR A 3 35.51 49.30 -12.88
CA THR A 3 34.05 49.18 -12.88
C THR A 3 33.70 47.99 -11.99
N GLU A 4 33.56 48.29 -10.71
CA GLU A 4 32.74 47.50 -9.79
C GLU A 4 31.29 47.96 -10.00
N ALA A 5 30.42 47.03 -10.38
CA ALA A 5 28.97 47.26 -10.44
C ALA A 5 28.27 46.09 -9.76
N GLN A 6 27.60 46.43 -8.66
CA GLN A 6 26.82 45.61 -7.76
C GLN A 6 25.54 45.01 -8.39
N SER A 7 25.26 43.75 -8.01
CA SER A 7 24.00 43.21 -7.46
C SER A 7 22.64 43.61 -8.06
N TYR A 8 21.94 42.64 -8.68
CA TYR A 8 20.47 42.56 -8.82
C TYR A 8 20.03 41.07 -8.92
N PRO A 9 18.76 40.70 -8.69
CA PRO A 9 18.30 40.04 -7.47
C PRO A 9 17.76 38.62 -7.74
N GLY A 10 17.28 37.97 -6.68
CA GLY A 10 16.88 36.57 -6.68
C GLY A 10 15.86 36.17 -7.74
N GLU A 11 16.16 35.07 -8.43
CA GLU A 11 15.16 34.22 -9.04
C GLU A 11 14.97 33.01 -8.13
N SER A 12 13.88 33.04 -7.38
CA SER A 12 13.39 31.92 -6.59
C SER A 12 13.28 30.69 -7.49
N ARG A 13 14.24 29.76 -7.38
CA ARG A 13 14.07 28.38 -7.83
C ARG A 13 12.90 27.79 -7.05
N THR A 14 11.71 27.96 -7.58
CA THR A 14 10.50 27.34 -7.05
C THR A 14 10.63 25.85 -7.26
N ASN A 15 11.01 25.22 -6.16
CA ASN A 15 10.74 23.84 -5.83
C ASN A 15 9.35 23.47 -6.33
N ASN A 16 9.30 22.70 -7.41
CA ASN A 16 8.17 21.82 -7.69
C ASN A 16 8.68 20.54 -8.33
N ASP A 17 9.74 19.98 -7.74
CA ASP A 17 9.86 18.52 -7.68
C ASP A 17 8.81 18.01 -6.68
N ARG A 18 7.54 18.15 -7.06
CA ARG A 18 6.48 17.29 -6.56
C ARG A 18 6.08 16.40 -7.71
N SER A 19 7.07 15.64 -8.20
CA SER A 19 6.72 14.29 -8.64
C SER A 19 5.90 13.72 -7.49
N PRO A 20 4.62 13.35 -7.69
CA PRO A 20 3.93 12.60 -6.68
C PRO A 20 4.81 11.38 -6.47
N LYS A 21 5.53 11.39 -5.34
CA LYS A 21 6.19 10.22 -4.79
C LYS A 21 5.01 9.32 -4.53
N THR A 22 4.61 8.62 -5.59
CA THR A 22 3.83 7.42 -5.55
C THR A 22 4.70 6.61 -4.64
N GLN A 23 4.40 6.68 -3.35
CA GLN A 23 4.99 5.83 -2.36
C GLN A 23 4.73 4.48 -2.98
N SER A 24 5.78 3.89 -3.53
CA SER A 24 5.77 2.52 -3.95
C SER A 24 5.55 1.80 -2.63
N ILE A 25 4.29 1.70 -2.22
CA ILE A 25 3.84 0.74 -1.24
C ILE A 25 4.12 -0.54 -2.00
N GLU A 26 5.36 -1.01 -1.89
CA GLU A 26 5.76 -2.37 -2.21
C GLU A 26 4.56 -3.23 -1.80
N PRO A 27 3.91 -3.94 -2.73
CA PRO A 27 2.77 -4.75 -2.38
C PRO A 27 3.29 -5.91 -1.54
N VAL A 28 3.41 -5.67 -0.23
CA VAL A 28 3.77 -6.69 0.74
C VAL A 28 2.63 -7.70 0.71
N LEU A 29 2.89 -8.80 0.02
CA LEU A 29 2.04 -9.96 0.02
C LEU A 29 2.20 -10.63 1.38
N ILE A 30 1.12 -10.61 2.15
CA ILE A 30 1.04 -11.20 3.48
C ILE A 30 0.25 -12.50 3.40
N ASP A 31 0.61 -13.47 4.23
CA ASP A 31 -0.08 -14.75 4.25
C ASP A 31 -1.40 -14.70 5.03
N THR A 32 -2.17 -15.79 4.99
CA THR A 32 -3.47 -15.85 5.65
C THR A 32 -3.37 -15.71 7.17
N SER A 33 -2.31 -16.22 7.80
CA SER A 33 -2.06 -16.10 9.24
C SER A 33 -1.78 -14.66 9.65
N GLU A 34 -1.01 -13.94 8.85
CA GLU A 34 -0.72 -12.53 9.08
C GLU A 34 -1.97 -11.68 8.85
N VAL A 35 -2.78 -11.96 7.83
CA VAL A 35 -4.10 -11.32 7.66
C VAL A 35 -4.99 -11.57 8.87
N ALA A 36 -5.06 -12.80 9.37
CA ALA A 36 -5.85 -13.12 10.55
C ALA A 36 -5.39 -12.31 11.77
N THR A 37 -4.07 -12.14 11.92
CA THR A 37 -3.48 -11.32 12.98
C THR A 37 -3.83 -9.84 12.82
N LEU A 38 -3.74 -9.28 11.61
CA LEU A 38 -4.12 -7.88 11.33
C LEU A 38 -5.60 -7.61 11.59
N LEU A 39 -6.46 -8.58 11.29
CA LEU A 39 -7.89 -8.51 11.52
C LEU A 39 -8.29 -8.82 12.97
N SER A 40 -7.36 -9.30 13.81
CA SER A 40 -7.66 -9.89 15.13
C SER A 40 -8.72 -11.01 15.06
N MET A 41 -8.65 -11.84 14.00
CA MET A 41 -9.57 -12.94 13.70
C MET A 41 -8.82 -14.28 13.62
N SER A 42 -9.56 -15.39 13.54
CA SER A 42 -8.95 -16.71 13.28
C SER A 42 -8.67 -16.93 11.79
N THR A 43 -7.65 -17.72 11.46
CA THR A 43 -7.33 -18.12 10.08
C THR A 43 -8.48 -18.86 9.41
N SER A 44 -9.21 -19.70 10.16
CA SER A 44 -10.42 -20.37 9.70
C SER A 44 -11.52 -19.38 9.30
N TRP A 45 -11.67 -18.28 10.03
CA TRP A 45 -12.60 -17.22 9.66
C TRP A 45 -12.15 -16.54 8.36
N VAL A 46 -10.85 -16.25 8.18
CA VAL A 46 -10.33 -15.66 6.93
C VAL A 46 -10.62 -16.55 5.72
N TYR A 47 -10.42 -17.86 5.84
CA TYR A 47 -10.74 -18.79 4.74
C TYR A 47 -12.24 -18.85 4.40
N ARG A 48 -13.12 -18.77 5.40
CA ARG A 48 -14.57 -18.95 5.22
C ARG A 48 -15.29 -17.65 4.89
N GLU A 49 -14.91 -16.56 5.53
CA GLU A 49 -15.69 -15.33 5.58
C GLU A 49 -15.05 -14.20 4.80
N ALA A 50 -13.72 -14.05 4.86
CA ALA A 50 -13.06 -12.96 4.13
C ALA A 50 -13.31 -13.05 2.61
N SER A 51 -13.35 -14.28 2.06
CA SER A 51 -13.70 -14.49 0.64
C SER A 51 -15.15 -14.10 0.32
N LYS A 52 -16.09 -14.31 1.24
CA LYS A 52 -17.51 -13.92 1.05
C LYS A 52 -17.70 -12.42 1.10
N LEU A 53 -16.90 -11.74 1.93
CA LEU A 53 -16.93 -10.30 2.09
C LEU A 53 -16.13 -9.57 1.01
N GLY A 54 -15.62 -10.29 -0.01
CA GLY A 54 -14.93 -9.71 -1.16
C GLY A 54 -13.42 -9.51 -0.99
N LEU A 55 -12.82 -9.97 0.11
CA LEU A 55 -11.36 -9.97 0.24
C LEU A 55 -10.76 -11.05 -0.65
N LYS A 56 -10.11 -10.63 -1.74
CA LYS A 56 -9.52 -11.54 -2.73
C LYS A 56 -8.16 -12.05 -2.25
N GLY A 57 -8.08 -13.37 -2.03
CA GLY A 57 -6.82 -14.07 -1.85
C GLY A 57 -6.16 -14.40 -3.19
N TYR A 58 -4.90 -14.05 -3.34
CA TYR A 58 -4.05 -14.42 -4.47
C TYR A 58 -3.39 -15.77 -4.20
N LYS A 59 -3.63 -16.74 -5.06
CA LYS A 59 -2.95 -18.03 -4.99
C LYS A 59 -1.57 -17.92 -5.63
N LEU A 60 -0.52 -18.03 -4.82
CA LEU A 60 0.85 -18.13 -5.29
C LEU A 60 1.23 -19.61 -5.42
N GLY A 61 1.36 -20.06 -6.67
CA GLY A 61 1.75 -21.44 -7.02
C GLY A 61 0.72 -22.20 -7.84
N ARG A 62 1.10 -23.39 -8.31
CA ARG A 62 0.25 -24.32 -9.08
C ARG A 62 0.06 -25.61 -8.26
N GLY A 63 -1.17 -26.11 -8.15
CA GLY A 63 -1.50 -27.38 -7.46
C GLY A 63 -2.23 -27.23 -6.12
N ARG A 64 -2.46 -28.36 -5.41
CA ARG A 64 -3.21 -28.42 -4.13
C ARG A 64 -2.58 -27.64 -2.97
N ASN A 65 -1.27 -27.41 -3.02
CA ASN A 65 -0.52 -26.70 -1.96
C ASN A 65 -0.24 -25.22 -2.31
N ALA A 66 -0.99 -24.65 -3.25
CA ALA A 66 -0.83 -23.23 -3.57
C ALA A 66 -1.13 -22.37 -2.33
N LYS A 67 -0.19 -21.50 -1.97
CA LYS A 67 -0.34 -20.62 -0.81
C LYS A 67 -1.30 -19.49 -1.17
N VAL A 68 -2.19 -19.15 -0.23
CA VAL A 68 -3.05 -17.97 -0.38
C VAL A 68 -2.38 -16.79 0.31
N LEU A 69 -2.08 -15.78 -0.49
CA LEU A 69 -1.49 -14.51 -0.07
C LEU A 69 -2.46 -13.38 -0.34
N TYR A 70 -2.31 -12.29 0.39
CA TYR A 70 -3.14 -11.11 0.28
C TYR A 70 -2.24 -9.90 0.16
N LYS A 71 -2.66 -8.89 -0.62
CA LYS A 71 -1.96 -7.61 -0.61
C LYS A 71 -2.33 -6.89 0.67
N ARG A 72 -1.34 -6.55 1.50
CA ARG A 72 -1.57 -5.81 2.75
C ARG A 72 -2.41 -4.54 2.53
N ALA A 73 -2.12 -3.79 1.48
CA ALA A 73 -2.90 -2.59 1.11
C ALA A 73 -4.38 -2.89 0.77
N GLU A 74 -4.68 -4.03 0.14
CA GLU A 74 -6.06 -4.42 -0.15
C GLU A 74 -6.80 -4.86 1.12
N VAL A 75 -6.12 -5.53 2.04
CA VAL A 75 -6.68 -5.90 3.35
C VAL A 75 -7.08 -4.66 4.14
N PHE A 76 -6.21 -3.64 4.18
CA PHE A 76 -6.53 -2.37 4.84
C PHE A 76 -7.69 -1.62 4.17
N LYS A 77 -7.69 -1.51 2.83
CA LYS A 77 -8.82 -0.89 2.11
C LYS A 77 -10.14 -1.62 2.36
N TRP A 78 -10.09 -2.95 2.37
CA TRP A 78 -11.26 -3.78 2.65
C TRP A 78 -11.76 -3.58 4.08
N LEU A 79 -10.87 -3.50 5.07
CA LEU A 79 -11.21 -3.16 6.45
C LEU A 79 -11.92 -1.81 6.56
N GLU A 80 -11.42 -0.79 5.86
CA GLU A 80 -12.05 0.53 5.82
C GLU A 80 -13.46 0.45 5.22
N GLN A 81 -13.66 -0.34 4.17
CA GLN A 81 -14.98 -0.58 3.58
C GLN A 81 -15.95 -1.26 4.55
N GLN A 82 -15.49 -2.19 5.38
CA GLN A 82 -16.34 -2.86 6.38
C GLN A 82 -16.78 -1.92 7.51
N LYS A 83 -15.97 -0.92 7.88
CA LYS A 83 -16.32 0.05 8.94
C LYS A 83 -17.40 1.05 8.52
N ILE A 84 -17.65 1.18 7.21
CA ILE A 84 -18.62 2.13 6.64
C ILE A 84 -20.00 1.47 6.45
N HIS A 85 -20.10 0.15 6.64
CA HIS A 85 -21.38 -0.57 6.78
C HIS A 85 -21.79 -0.68 8.24
#